data_AF-A0A075JZT8-F1
#
_entry.id   AF-A0A075JZT8-F1
#
_cell.length_a   1.000
_cell.length_b   1.000
_cell.length_c   1.000
_cell.angle_alpha   90.00
_cell.angle_beta   90.00
_cell.angle_gamma   90.00
#
_symmetry.space_group_name_H-M   'P 1'
#
loop_
_entity.id
_entity.type
_entity.pdbx_description
1 polymer ?
#
loop_
_entity_poly.entity_id
_entity_poly.type
_entity_poly.pdbx_seq_one_letter_code
_entity_poly.pdbx_strand_id
1 'polypeptide(L)'
;MKIGRELRKQNNLNLFEVSILVNLRKNRGRLVTVDLISKDPDDQLVIHRYIDGLVEKGFVERIGEEKYRLSTYGAELEILQA
;
A
#
# COMPACT_ATOMS: atom_id res chain seq x y z
N MET A 1 -6.25 -15.44 6.38
CA MET A 1 -4.97 -14.88 5.88
C MET A 1 -4.56 -15.41 4.48
N LYS A 2 -5.49 -15.75 3.57
CA LYS A 2 -5.14 -16.26 2.23
C LYS A 2 -4.63 -15.16 1.27
N ILE A 3 -5.33 -14.03 1.27
CA ILE A 3 -5.12 -12.88 0.37
C ILE A 3 -3.67 -12.33 0.41
N GLY A 4 -3.10 -12.13 1.61
CA GLY A 4 -1.76 -11.57 1.75
C GLY A 4 -0.62 -12.50 1.30
N ARG A 5 -0.84 -13.83 1.25
CA ARG A 5 0.19 -14.78 0.79
C ARG A 5 0.27 -14.85 -0.74
N GLU A 6 -0.85 -14.74 -1.44
CA GLU A 6 -0.90 -14.82 -2.90
C GLU A 6 -0.35 -13.55 -3.56
N LEU A 7 -0.75 -12.37 -3.06
CA LEU A 7 -0.18 -11.07 -3.47
C LEU A 7 1.35 -11.02 -3.33
N ARG A 8 1.86 -11.52 -2.20
CA ARG A 8 3.30 -11.61 -1.90
C ARG A 8 4.06 -12.46 -2.92
N LYS A 9 3.49 -13.60 -3.32
CA LYS A 9 4.17 -14.59 -4.16
C LYS A 9 4.20 -14.21 -5.64
N GLN A 10 3.14 -13.55 -6.12
CA GLN A 10 3.04 -13.14 -7.54
C GLN A 10 3.77 -11.82 -7.83
N ASN A 11 3.84 -10.91 -6.84
CA ASN A 11 4.33 -9.54 -7.05
C ASN A 11 5.60 -9.21 -6.26
N ASN A 12 6.26 -10.23 -5.67
CA ASN A 12 7.46 -10.08 -4.85
C ASN A 12 7.31 -9.00 -3.75
N LEU A 13 6.16 -9.01 -3.06
CA LEU A 13 5.84 -8.05 -2.00
C LEU A 13 6.24 -8.61 -0.63
N ASN A 14 6.78 -7.78 0.25
CA ASN A 14 7.03 -8.15 1.63
C ASN A 14 5.81 -7.90 2.53
N LEU A 15 5.88 -8.33 3.79
CA LEU A 15 4.74 -8.23 4.72
C LEU A 15 4.35 -6.78 5.05
N PHE A 16 5.32 -5.85 5.09
CA PHE A 16 5.05 -4.43 5.32
C PHE A 16 4.34 -3.80 4.13
N GLU A 17 4.82 -4.07 2.91
CA GLU A 17 4.19 -3.63 1.67
C GLU A 17 2.74 -4.11 1.57
N VAL A 18 2.49 -5.38 1.87
CA VAL A 18 1.12 -5.93 1.91
C VAL A 18 0.26 -5.22 2.97
N SER A 19 0.83 -4.92 4.13
CA SER A 19 0.11 -4.24 5.22
C SER A 19 -0.26 -2.79 4.85
N ILE A 20 0.63 -2.09 4.15
CA ILE A 20 0.38 -0.74 3.63
C ILE A 20 -0.75 -0.79 2.60
N LEU A 21 -0.69 -1.70 1.62
CA LEU A 21 -1.74 -1.85 0.60
C LEU A 21 -3.11 -2.16 1.23
N VAL A 22 -3.14 -3.02 2.26
CA VAL A 22 -4.39 -3.32 3.00
C VAL A 22 -4.94 -2.08 3.70
N ASN A 23 -4.09 -1.24 4.29
CA ASN A 23 -4.52 0.00 4.92
C ASN A 23 -5.01 1.03 3.89
N LEU A 24 -4.32 1.19 2.76
CA LEU A 24 -4.78 2.04 1.67
C LEU A 24 -6.13 1.57 1.12
N ARG A 25 -6.35 0.25 1.02
CA ARG A 25 -7.63 -0.34 0.59
C ARG A 25 -8.78 -0.03 1.55
N LYS A 26 -8.54 -0.11 2.86
CA LYS A 26 -9.57 0.27 3.87
C LYS A 26 -10.06 1.70 3.66
N ASN A 27 -9.24 2.55 3.05
CA ASN A 27 -9.57 3.93 2.74
C ASN A 27 -10.24 4.12 1.36
N ARG A 28 -10.62 3.05 0.64
CA ARG A 28 -11.45 3.06 -0.58
C ARG A 28 -11.00 4.08 -1.64
N GLY A 29 -9.70 4.16 -1.91
CA GLY A 29 -9.14 5.09 -2.91
C GLY A 29 -9.06 6.55 -2.47
N ARG A 30 -9.38 6.86 -1.19
CA ARG A 30 -9.08 8.18 -0.61
C ARG A 30 -7.57 8.37 -0.50
N LEU A 31 -7.16 9.64 -0.54
CA LEU A 31 -5.80 10.03 -0.21
C LEU A 31 -5.52 9.68 1.26
N VAL A 32 -4.45 8.94 1.48
CA VAL A 32 -3.96 8.56 2.79
C VAL A 32 -2.59 9.18 2.99
N THR A 33 -2.45 9.89 4.10
CA THR A 33 -1.18 10.35 4.61
C THR A 33 -0.61 9.31 5.56
N VAL A 34 0.72 9.26 5.70
CA VAL A 34 1.37 8.24 6.54
C VAL A 34 0.93 8.35 8.01
N ASP A 35 0.62 9.55 8.48
CA ASP A 35 0.07 9.78 9.82
C ASP A 35 -1.36 9.22 10.02
N LEU A 36 -2.10 8.92 8.95
CA LEU A 36 -3.36 8.19 9.01
C LEU A 36 -3.18 6.68 9.12
N ILE A 37 -1.97 6.17 8.80
CA ILE A 37 -1.62 4.75 8.89
C ILE A 37 -1.03 4.44 10.27
N SER A 38 -0.12 5.28 10.79
CA SER A 38 0.41 5.16 12.15
C SER A 38 0.67 6.53 12.78
N LYS A 39 0.49 6.63 14.10
CA LYS A 39 0.85 7.82 14.91
C LYS A 39 2.24 7.71 15.54
N ASP A 40 2.87 6.54 15.44
CA ASP A 40 4.22 6.30 15.94
C ASP A 40 5.27 6.77 14.90
N PRO A 41 6.19 7.69 15.25
CA PRO A 41 7.18 8.21 14.30
C PRO A 41 8.12 7.15 13.70
N ASP A 42 8.47 6.11 14.46
CA ASP A 42 9.34 5.03 13.97
C ASP A 42 8.60 4.19 12.93
N ASP A 43 7.32 3.88 13.19
CA ASP A 43 6.46 3.22 12.20
C ASP A 43 6.28 4.09 10.95
N GLN A 44 6.11 5.40 11.10
CA GLN A 44 5.96 6.32 9.98
C GLN A 44 7.19 6.28 9.07
N LEU A 45 8.40 6.33 9.65
CA LEU A 45 9.66 6.22 8.90
C LEU A 45 9.72 4.91 8.10
N VAL A 46 9.30 3.80 8.70
CA VAL A 46 9.23 2.49 8.04
C VAL A 46 8.20 2.50 6.92
N ILE A 47 7.01 3.06 7.14
CA ILE A 47 5.96 3.16 6.13
C ILE A 47 6.43 4.00 4.95
N HIS A 48 7.07 5.14 5.17
CA HIS A 48 7.64 5.97 4.09
C HIS A 48 8.63 5.18 3.23
N ARG A 49 9.53 4.41 3.85
CA ARG A 49 10.49 3.58 3.11
C ARG A 49 9.82 2.55 2.20
N TYR A 50 8.75 1.90 2.68
CA TYR A 50 8.08 0.85 1.92
C TYR A 50 7.04 1.38 0.92
N ILE A 51 6.39 2.51 1.21
CA ILE A 51 5.38 3.07 0.31
C ILE A 51 6.02 3.63 -0.96
N ASP A 52 7.24 4.13 -0.89
CA ASP A 52 7.98 4.57 -2.07
C ASP A 52 8.35 3.39 -2.99
N GLY A 53 8.74 2.26 -2.41
CA GLY A 53 8.91 1.02 -3.17
C GLY A 53 7.61 0.53 -3.82
N LEU A 54 6.45 0.74 -3.17
CA LEU A 54 5.14 0.45 -3.77
C LEU A 54 4.76 1.41 -4.89
N VAL A 55 5.22 2.67 -4.83
CA VAL A 55 5.05 3.66 -5.89
C VAL A 55 5.89 3.26 -7.11
N GLU A 56 7.16 2.90 -6.92
CA GLU A 56 8.04 2.42 -7.99
C GLU A 56 7.50 1.15 -8.67
N LYS A 57 6.89 0.26 -7.88
CA LYS A 57 6.23 -0.96 -8.39
C LYS A 57 4.86 -0.69 -9.04
N GLY A 58 4.37 0.55 -9.00
CA GLY A 58 3.11 0.96 -9.62
C GLY A 58 1.85 0.54 -8.87
N PHE A 59 1.94 0.04 -7.62
CA PHE A 59 0.77 -0.32 -6.81
C PHE A 59 0.11 0.89 -6.12
N VAL A 60 0.90 1.94 -5.91
CA VAL A 60 0.50 3.16 -5.19
C VAL A 60 0.87 4.36 -6.04
N GLU A 61 0.05 5.40 -6.00
CA GLU A 61 0.34 6.68 -6.60
C GLU A 61 0.62 7.72 -5.53
N ARG A 62 1.71 8.47 -5.69
CA ARG A 62 2.00 9.66 -4.92
C ARG A 62 1.32 10.86 -5.58
N ILE A 63 0.39 11.49 -4.87
CA ILE A 63 -0.42 12.61 -5.38
C ILE A 63 0.10 13.97 -4.88
N GLY A 64 0.86 13.97 -3.80
CA GLY A 64 1.51 15.15 -3.26
C GLY A 64 2.51 14.79 -2.19
N GLU A 65 3.01 15.80 -1.48
CA GLU A 65 3.88 15.59 -0.32
C GLU A 65 3.14 14.72 0.71
N GLU A 66 3.72 13.55 0.99
CA GLU A 66 3.21 12.53 1.92
C GLU A 66 1.77 12.04 1.67
N LYS A 67 1.21 12.26 0.47
CA LYS A 67 -0.16 11.85 0.12
C LYS A 67 -0.16 10.74 -0.92
N TYR A 68 -0.75 9.62 -0.55
CA TYR A 68 -0.73 8.39 -1.34
C TYR A 68 -2.13 7.84 -1.58
N ARG A 69 -2.34 7.16 -2.70
CA ARG A 69 -3.55 6.37 -2.97
C ARG A 69 -3.20 5.07 -3.68
N LEU A 70 -4.10 4.08 -3.65
CA LEU A 70 -3.97 2.93 -4.54
C LEU A 70 -4.03 3.40 -5.99
N SER A 71 -3.12 2.88 -6.82
CA SER A 71 -3.19 3.05 -8.26
C SER A 71 -4.33 2.20 -8.84
N THR A 72 -4.69 2.44 -10.10
CA THR A 72 -5.62 1.54 -10.82
C THR A 72 -5.10 0.09 -10.83
N TYR A 73 -3.80 -0.12 -11.06
CA TYR A 73 -3.19 -1.45 -11.03
C TYR A 73 -3.23 -2.10 -9.63
N GLY A 74 -2.94 -1.32 -8.57
CA GLY A 74 -3.03 -1.77 -7.19
C GLY A 74 -4.47 -2.07 -6.75
N ALA A 75 -5.45 -1.37 -7.33
CA ALA A 75 -6.86 -1.64 -7.17
C ALA A 75 -7.33 -2.83 -8.05
N GLU A 76 -6.77 -3.05 -9.23
CA GLU A 76 -7.13 -4.17 -10.11
C GLU A 76 -6.65 -5.52 -9.60
N LEU A 77 -5.63 -5.54 -8.75
CA LEU A 77 -5.35 -6.71 -7.90
C LEU A 77 -6.53 -7.07 -6.96
N GLU A 78 -7.57 -6.22 -6.84
CA GLU A 78 -8.87 -6.60 -6.27
C GLU A 78 -9.69 -7.54 -7.19
N ILE A 79 -9.51 -7.50 -8.51
CA ILE A 79 -10.38 -8.17 -9.48
C ILE A 79 -9.94 -9.62 -9.76
N LEU A 80 -8.67 -9.96 -9.60
CA LEU A 80 -8.17 -11.33 -9.84
C LEU A 80 -8.55 -12.34 -8.73
N GLN A 81 -9.40 -11.97 -7.76
CA GLN A 81 -9.82 -12.84 -6.66
C GLN A 81 -11.32 -12.75 -6.28
N ALA A 82 -12.18 -12.24 -7.17
CA ALA A 82 -13.64 -12.38 -7.04
C ALA A 82 -14.15 -13.66 -7.72
#